data_AF-A0A101WPK1-F1
#
_entry.id   AF-A0A101WPK1-F1
#
_cell.length_a   1.000
_cell.length_b   1.000
_cell.length_c   1.000
_cell.angle_alpha   90.00
_cell.angle_beta   90.00
_cell.angle_gamma   90.00
#
_symmetry.space_group_name_H-M   'P 1'
#
loop_
_entity.id
_entity.type
_entity.pdbx_description
1 polymer ?
#
loop_
_entity_poly.entity_id
_entity_poly.type
_entity_poly.pdbx_seq_one_letter_code
_entity_poly.pdbx_strand_id
1 'polypeptide(L)'
;MKKINDRIFLGMISGAAGLVALTLIDVISSKIKISQRSYRTTAAGVWVSSRRQAEKWPGQLLGVIMNIGLSMVGGFSVVKMLTKYGRDKLVPKGIFFGVTFGAVMTAMLSGFANNKVKPKDALSNLSYIVSHAAFGLVSVFTAAKIGDDSLFDTPPQNDYSKPTEKTTEQLKGSNGNNIRPVYSDVNPNREETSVPHQF
;
A
#
# COMPACT_ATOMS: atom_id res chain seq x y z
N MET A 1 -18.20 10.73 14.33
CA MET A 1 -18.46 10.35 12.93
C MET A 1 -18.53 8.83 12.84
N LYS A 2 -19.48 8.28 12.07
CA LYS A 2 -19.56 6.83 11.85
C LYS A 2 -18.37 6.41 10.96
N LYS A 3 -17.53 5.48 11.43
CA LYS A 3 -16.43 4.91 10.65
C LYS A 3 -16.96 3.92 9.59
N ILE A 4 -16.18 3.67 8.54
CA ILE A 4 -16.55 2.77 7.45
C ILE A 4 -16.13 1.34 7.78
N ASN A 5 -17.07 0.40 7.76
CA ASN A 5 -16.83 -1.03 8.04
C ASN A 5 -16.85 -1.92 6.78
N ASP A 6 -17.13 -1.37 5.59
CA ASP A 6 -17.02 -2.11 4.34
C ASP A 6 -15.64 -1.92 3.73
N ARG A 7 -14.92 -3.02 3.48
CA ARG A 7 -13.52 -2.98 3.01
C ARG A 7 -13.41 -2.47 1.57
N ILE A 8 -14.39 -2.76 0.72
CA ILE A 8 -14.38 -2.35 -0.68
C ILE A 8 -14.63 -0.86 -0.77
N PHE A 9 -15.69 -0.38 -0.10
CA PHE A 9 -16.04 1.03 -0.04
C PHE A 9 -14.93 1.87 0.61
N LEU A 10 -14.37 1.39 1.74
CA LEU A 10 -13.19 2.03 2.34
C LEU A 10 -12.02 2.09 1.35
N GLY A 11 -11.80 1.00 0.60
CA GLY A 11 -10.77 0.92 -0.43
C GLY A 11 -10.99 1.93 -1.56
N MET A 12 -12.23 2.08 -2.04
CA MET A 12 -12.58 3.06 -3.06
C MET A 12 -12.31 4.49 -2.60
N ILE A 13 -12.73 4.86 -1.39
CA ILE A 13 -12.51 6.21 -0.83
C ILE A 13 -11.02 6.47 -0.60
N SER A 14 -10.31 5.50 -0.05
CA SER A 14 -8.86 5.61 0.21
C SER A 14 -8.06 5.70 -1.08
N GLY A 15 -8.46 4.94 -2.11
CA GLY A 15 -7.89 5.00 -3.44
C GLY A 15 -8.16 6.34 -4.13
N ALA A 16 -9.38 6.86 -4.03
CA ALA A 16 -9.74 8.18 -4.56
C ALA A 16 -8.94 9.32 -3.89
N ALA A 17 -8.79 9.28 -2.56
CA ALA A 17 -7.95 10.23 -1.84
C ALA A 17 -6.48 10.15 -2.29
N GLY A 18 -5.93 8.93 -2.42
CA GLY A 18 -4.60 8.72 -2.96
C GLY A 18 -4.44 9.27 -4.38
N LEU A 19 -5.45 9.09 -5.24
CA LEU A 19 -5.43 9.59 -6.62
C LEU A 19 -5.34 11.12 -6.68
N VAL A 20 -5.99 11.83 -5.76
CA VAL A 20 -5.87 13.29 -5.65
C VAL A 20 -4.42 13.68 -5.38
N ALA A 21 -3.76 13.00 -4.44
CA ALA A 21 -2.35 13.24 -4.13
C ALA A 21 -1.42 12.91 -5.31
N LEU A 22 -1.63 11.75 -5.95
CA LEU A 22 -0.89 11.33 -7.14
C LEU A 22 -0.99 12.40 -8.24
N THR A 23 -2.22 12.83 -8.52
CA THR A 23 -2.51 13.79 -9.59
C THR A 23 -1.89 15.16 -9.28
N LEU A 24 -1.93 15.59 -8.02
CA LEU A 24 -1.35 16.86 -7.61
C LEU A 24 0.17 16.86 -7.84
N ILE A 25 0.87 15.82 -7.38
CA ILE A 25 2.33 15.70 -7.56
C ILE A 25 2.69 15.57 -9.04
N ASP A 26 1.95 14.77 -9.81
CA ASP A 26 2.16 14.60 -11.25
C ASP A 26 1.99 15.92 -12.03
N VAL A 27 0.95 16.70 -11.71
CA VAL A 27 0.72 18.01 -12.32
C VAL A 27 1.83 18.99 -11.96
N ILE A 28 2.24 19.04 -10.69
CA ILE A 28 3.34 19.92 -10.24
C ILE A 28 4.62 19.54 -10.98
N SER A 29 5.01 18.26 -10.97
CA SER A 29 6.22 17.75 -11.62
C SER A 29 6.25 18.04 -13.12
N SER A 30 5.11 17.87 -13.79
CA SER A 30 4.97 18.20 -15.21
C SER A 30 5.10 19.70 -15.46
N LYS A 31 4.52 20.56 -14.61
CA LYS A 31 4.59 22.02 -14.73
C LYS A 31 6.02 22.56 -14.55
N ILE A 32 6.79 21.98 -13.63
CA ILE A 32 8.19 22.35 -13.39
C ILE A 32 9.17 21.61 -14.32
N LYS A 33 8.67 20.86 -15.31
CA LYS A 33 9.44 20.13 -16.33
C LYS A 33 10.41 19.08 -15.78
N ILE A 34 10.17 18.59 -14.55
CA ILE A 34 10.88 17.40 -14.05
C ILE A 34 10.39 16.17 -14.81
N SER A 35 9.08 16.06 -15.01
CA SER A 35 8.50 15.06 -15.89
C SER A 35 8.25 15.64 -17.27
N GLN A 36 8.68 14.95 -18.32
CA GLN A 36 8.40 15.35 -19.70
C GLN A 36 6.93 15.15 -20.08
N ARG A 37 6.21 14.27 -19.36
CA ARG A 37 4.83 13.90 -19.65
C ARG A 37 4.06 13.60 -18.37
N SER A 38 2.83 14.07 -18.29
CA SER A 38 1.96 13.69 -17.18
C SER A 38 1.64 12.20 -17.22
N TYR A 39 1.57 11.59 -16.04
CA TYR A 39 1.21 10.19 -15.86
C TYR A 39 -0.13 9.86 -16.53
N ARG A 40 -1.10 10.77 -16.46
CA ARG A 40 -2.39 10.64 -17.14
C ARG A 40 -2.26 10.46 -18.66
N THR A 41 -1.38 11.22 -19.30
CA THR A 41 -1.15 11.12 -20.75
C THR A 41 -0.49 9.79 -21.09
N THR A 42 0.43 9.33 -20.25
CA THR A 42 1.08 8.02 -20.38
C THR A 42 0.08 6.87 -20.24
N ALA A 43 -0.86 6.96 -19.30
CA ALA A 43 -1.93 5.98 -19.11
C ALA A 43 -2.89 5.93 -20.31
N ALA A 44 -3.28 7.09 -20.84
CA ALA A 44 -4.09 7.18 -22.06
C ALA A 44 -3.40 6.52 -23.26
N GLY A 45 -2.07 6.65 -23.35
CA GLY A 45 -1.22 6.10 -24.39
C GLY A 45 -1.29 4.58 -24.57
N VAL A 46 -1.75 3.83 -23.56
CA VAL A 46 -1.99 2.39 -23.66
C VAL A 46 -3.19 2.06 -24.56
N TRP A 47 -4.18 2.95 -24.59
CA TRP A 47 -5.50 2.69 -25.16
C TRP A 47 -5.76 3.45 -26.47
N VAL A 48 -4.83 4.30 -26.89
CA VAL A 48 -4.97 5.12 -28.10
C VAL A 48 -3.79 4.92 -29.04
N SER A 49 -4.05 5.11 -30.33
CA SER A 49 -3.10 4.74 -31.40
C SER A 49 -1.88 5.68 -31.52
N SER A 50 -1.95 6.88 -30.93
CA SER A 50 -0.93 7.91 -31.08
C SER A 50 -0.85 8.86 -29.88
N ARG A 51 0.33 9.46 -29.69
CA ARG A 51 0.56 10.52 -28.69
C ARG A 51 -0.42 11.69 -28.83
N ARG A 52 -0.70 12.12 -30.07
CA ARG A 52 -1.63 13.22 -30.33
C ARG A 52 -3.05 12.90 -29.87
N GLN A 53 -3.49 11.64 -29.99
CA GLN A 53 -4.80 11.23 -29.44
C GLN A 53 -4.78 11.20 -27.91
N ALA A 54 -3.68 10.75 -27.30
CA ALA A 54 -3.53 10.73 -25.84
C ALA A 54 -3.60 12.14 -25.23
N GLU A 55 -3.03 13.15 -25.91
CA GLU A 55 -3.00 14.54 -25.46
C GLU A 55 -4.34 15.29 -25.67
N LYS A 56 -5.22 14.79 -26.55
CA LYS A 56 -6.55 15.38 -26.76
C LYS A 56 -7.49 15.10 -25.58
N TRP A 57 -8.51 15.95 -25.43
CA TRP A 57 -9.48 15.87 -24.34
C TRP A 57 -10.09 14.46 -24.15
N PRO A 58 -10.54 13.73 -25.20
CA PRO A 58 -11.07 12.37 -25.02
C PRO A 58 -10.02 11.38 -24.51
N GLY A 59 -8.77 11.49 -24.97
CA GLY A 59 -7.67 10.65 -24.50
C GLY A 59 -7.31 10.95 -23.04
N GLN A 60 -7.26 12.23 -22.67
CA GLN A 60 -7.04 12.64 -21.29
C GLN A 60 -8.15 12.13 -20.37
N LEU A 61 -9.42 12.25 -20.77
CA LEU A 61 -10.57 11.74 -20.03
C LEU A 61 -10.47 10.22 -19.83
N LEU A 62 -10.15 9.48 -20.89
CA LEU A 62 -9.92 8.04 -20.81
C LEU A 62 -8.81 7.71 -19.80
N GLY A 63 -7.68 8.44 -19.86
CA GLY A 63 -6.60 8.29 -18.89
C GLY A 63 -7.03 8.55 -17.44
N VAL A 64 -7.90 9.56 -17.20
CA VAL A 64 -8.47 9.80 -15.85
C VAL A 64 -9.29 8.61 -15.39
N ILE A 65 -10.23 8.13 -16.22
CA ILE A 65 -11.13 7.02 -15.86
C ILE A 65 -10.33 5.77 -15.52
N MET A 66 -9.32 5.44 -16.33
CA MET A 66 -8.45 4.30 -16.07
C MET A 66 -7.64 4.47 -14.78
N ASN A 67 -7.13 5.67 -14.51
CA ASN A 67 -6.45 5.96 -13.25
C ASN A 67 -7.38 5.88 -12.04
N ILE A 68 -8.66 6.27 -12.15
CA ILE A 68 -9.65 6.10 -11.08
C ILE A 68 -9.83 4.62 -10.75
N GLY A 69 -10.12 3.78 -11.76
CA GLY A 69 -10.31 2.35 -11.55
C GLY A 69 -9.08 1.69 -10.92
N LEU A 70 -7.89 2.02 -11.43
CA LEU A 70 -6.65 1.50 -10.90
C LEU A 70 -6.36 1.98 -9.47
N SER A 71 -6.68 3.25 -9.16
CA SER A 71 -6.51 3.80 -7.82
C SER A 71 -7.46 3.15 -6.81
N MET A 72 -8.68 2.78 -7.22
CA MET A 72 -9.61 2.01 -6.38
C MET A 72 -9.05 0.62 -6.07
N VAL A 73 -8.46 -0.07 -7.05
CA VAL A 73 -7.76 -1.36 -6.82
C VAL A 73 -6.58 -1.19 -5.87
N GLY A 74 -5.79 -0.12 -6.04
CA GLY A 74 -4.71 0.24 -5.12
C GLY A 74 -5.22 0.48 -3.70
N GLY A 75 -6.29 1.25 -3.55
CA GLY A 75 -6.91 1.55 -2.26
C GLY A 75 -7.50 0.31 -1.57
N PHE A 76 -8.16 -0.58 -2.32
CA PHE A 76 -8.60 -1.89 -1.80
C PHE A 76 -7.41 -2.73 -1.31
N SER A 77 -6.32 -2.73 -2.06
CA SER A 77 -5.09 -3.45 -1.69
C SER A 77 -4.46 -2.86 -0.41
N VAL A 78 -4.48 -1.54 -0.25
CA VAL A 78 -4.09 -0.86 1.00
C VAL A 78 -4.95 -1.32 2.18
N VAL A 79 -6.28 -1.34 2.02
CA VAL A 79 -7.18 -1.80 3.09
C VAL A 79 -6.89 -3.24 3.46
N LYS A 80 -6.70 -4.13 2.48
CA LYS A 80 -6.32 -5.53 2.72
C LYS A 80 -4.98 -5.65 3.44
N MET A 81 -3.98 -4.86 3.04
CA MET A 81 -2.68 -4.81 3.69
C MET A 81 -2.82 -4.38 5.16
N LEU A 82 -3.58 -3.32 5.44
CA LEU A 82 -3.79 -2.84 6.81
C LEU A 82 -4.64 -3.80 7.65
N THR A 83 -5.63 -4.47 7.06
CA THR A 83 -6.37 -5.54 7.74
C THR A 83 -5.42 -6.66 8.15
N LYS A 84 -4.55 -7.11 7.23
CA LYS A 84 -3.69 -8.28 7.48
C LYS A 84 -2.50 -7.99 8.38
N TYR A 85 -1.88 -6.83 8.23
CA TYR A 85 -0.62 -6.48 8.88
C TYR A 85 -0.78 -5.35 9.92
N GLY A 86 -2.01 -4.95 10.23
CA GLY A 86 -2.31 -3.90 11.20
C GLY A 86 -2.05 -2.48 10.70
N ARG A 87 -2.37 -1.51 11.57
CA ARG A 87 -2.21 -0.05 11.36
C ARG A 87 -0.95 0.54 11.98
N ASP A 88 -0.04 -0.28 12.48
CA ASP A 88 1.27 0.20 12.92
C ASP A 88 2.07 0.73 11.72
N LYS A 89 3.02 1.64 12.00
CA LYS A 89 4.01 2.12 11.03
C LYS A 89 3.38 2.55 9.69
N LEU A 90 2.35 3.39 9.75
CA LEU A 90 1.60 3.86 8.56
C LEU A 90 2.49 4.50 7.50
N VAL A 91 3.48 5.32 7.91
CA VAL A 91 4.39 6.02 6.99
C VAL A 91 5.20 5.03 6.13
N PRO A 92 6.02 4.12 6.70
CA PRO A 92 6.78 3.19 5.88
C PRO A 92 5.89 2.22 5.11
N LYS A 93 4.72 1.80 5.64
CA LYS A 93 3.75 1.00 4.87
C LYS A 93 3.20 1.74 3.65
N GLY A 94 2.87 3.03 3.81
CA GLY A 94 2.41 3.90 2.73
C GLY A 94 3.47 4.09 1.65
N ILE A 95 4.71 4.38 2.05
CA ILE A 95 5.83 4.52 1.10
C ILE A 95 6.12 3.19 0.40
N PHE A 96 6.23 2.10 1.15
CA PHE A 96 6.48 0.76 0.59
C PHE A 96 5.41 0.37 -0.42
N PHE A 97 4.13 0.48 -0.04
CA PHE A 97 3.02 0.16 -0.92
C PHE A 97 3.03 1.06 -2.15
N GLY A 98 3.13 2.38 -1.95
CA GLY A 98 3.12 3.37 -3.01
C GLY A 98 4.23 3.15 -4.03
N VAL A 99 5.48 3.01 -3.58
CA VAL A 99 6.64 2.76 -4.45
C VAL A 99 6.50 1.43 -5.19
N THR A 100 6.12 0.35 -4.49
CA THR A 100 5.97 -0.98 -5.11
C THR A 100 4.86 -0.97 -6.17
N PHE A 101 3.70 -0.42 -5.82
CA PHE A 101 2.57 -0.30 -6.73
C PHE A 101 2.93 0.58 -7.93
N GLY A 102 3.58 1.73 -7.71
CA GLY A 102 4.04 2.61 -8.77
C GLY A 102 5.08 1.97 -9.68
N ALA A 103 5.99 1.16 -9.15
CA ALA A 103 6.98 0.42 -9.93
C ALA A 103 6.32 -0.63 -10.82
N VAL A 104 5.39 -1.43 -10.26
CA VAL A 104 4.59 -2.40 -11.04
C VAL A 104 3.82 -1.69 -12.14
N MET A 105 3.13 -0.59 -11.82
CA MET A 105 2.36 0.17 -12.81
C MET A 105 3.24 0.76 -13.91
N THR A 106 4.39 1.33 -13.54
CA THR A 106 5.35 1.89 -14.50
C THR A 106 5.91 0.80 -15.41
N ALA A 107 6.22 -0.37 -14.86
CA ALA A 107 6.65 -1.53 -15.63
C ALA A 107 5.57 -2.01 -16.60
N MET A 108 4.31 -2.13 -16.15
CA MET A 108 3.17 -2.50 -17.00
C MET A 108 2.98 -1.48 -18.14
N LEU A 109 2.96 -0.19 -17.82
CA LEU A 109 2.82 0.88 -18.82
C LEU A 109 3.96 0.86 -19.85
N SER A 110 5.18 0.53 -19.43
CA SER A 110 6.35 0.47 -20.31
C SER A 110 6.41 -0.80 -21.16
N GLY A 111 5.86 -1.91 -20.62
CA GLY A 111 5.81 -3.24 -21.25
C GLY A 111 4.72 -3.38 -22.29
N PHE A 112 3.62 -2.59 -22.22
CA PHE A 112 2.62 -2.60 -23.27
C PHE A 112 3.19 -2.07 -24.59
N ALA A 113 3.29 -2.96 -25.59
CA ALA A 113 3.86 -2.67 -26.91
C ALA A 113 3.18 -1.47 -27.61
N ASN A 114 1.89 -1.25 -27.33
CA ASN A 114 1.10 -0.16 -27.90
C ASN A 114 1.32 1.19 -27.21
N ASN A 115 1.98 1.23 -26.05
CA ASN A 115 2.18 2.49 -25.33
C ASN A 115 3.29 3.33 -25.97
N LYS A 116 2.91 4.09 -27.01
CA LYS A 116 3.79 5.05 -27.70
C LYS A 116 4.09 6.31 -26.87
N VAL A 117 3.50 6.41 -25.68
CA VAL A 117 3.62 7.57 -24.78
C VAL A 117 4.51 7.29 -23.58
N LYS A 118 5.02 6.06 -23.43
CA LYS A 118 5.86 5.66 -22.30
C LYS A 118 7.05 6.60 -22.07
N PRO A 119 7.36 6.97 -20.81
CA PRO A 119 8.54 7.75 -20.49
C PRO A 119 9.79 6.95 -20.88
N LYS A 120 10.77 7.64 -21.48
CA LYS A 120 12.07 7.05 -21.84
C LYS A 120 13.21 7.62 -21.00
N ASP A 121 12.92 8.63 -20.20
CA ASP A 121 13.87 9.33 -19.35
C ASP A 121 13.72 8.94 -17.88
N ALA A 122 14.84 8.95 -17.16
CA ALA A 122 14.90 8.58 -15.76
C ALA A 122 14.12 9.54 -14.84
N LEU A 123 14.10 10.85 -15.17
CA LEU A 123 13.43 11.86 -14.34
C LEU A 123 11.91 11.70 -14.35
N SER A 124 11.30 11.43 -15.51
CA SER A 124 9.86 11.15 -15.58
C SER A 124 9.50 9.87 -14.82
N ASN A 125 10.30 8.81 -14.95
CA ASN A 125 10.07 7.57 -14.19
C ASN A 125 10.22 7.80 -12.68
N LEU A 126 11.26 8.52 -12.24
CA LEU A 126 11.46 8.85 -10.83
C LEU A 126 10.30 9.71 -10.29
N SER A 127 9.85 10.68 -11.08
CA SER A 127 8.68 11.49 -10.74
C SER A 127 7.43 10.62 -10.57
N TYR A 128 7.23 9.60 -11.40
CA TYR A 128 6.09 8.70 -11.27
C TYR A 128 6.17 7.90 -9.97
N ILE A 129 7.36 7.43 -9.59
CA ILE A 129 7.56 6.74 -8.32
C ILE A 129 7.24 7.67 -7.13
N VAL A 130 7.69 8.93 -7.17
CA VAL A 130 7.38 9.92 -6.12
C VAL A 130 5.86 10.19 -6.04
N SER A 131 5.18 10.36 -7.18
CA SER A 131 3.72 10.52 -7.22
C SER A 131 3.00 9.30 -6.62
N HIS A 132 3.49 8.09 -6.86
CA HIS A 132 2.91 6.88 -6.27
C HIS A 132 3.27 6.69 -4.80
N ALA A 133 4.44 7.16 -4.33
CA ALA A 133 4.74 7.21 -2.91
C ALA A 133 3.73 8.11 -2.16
N ALA A 134 3.41 9.28 -2.74
CA ALA A 134 2.37 10.17 -2.21
C ALA A 134 0.98 9.51 -2.24
N PHE A 135 0.65 8.81 -3.33
CA PHE A 135 -0.57 7.98 -3.41
C PHE A 135 -0.66 6.99 -2.24
N GLY A 136 0.38 6.16 -2.06
CA GLY A 136 0.40 5.12 -1.03
C GLY A 136 0.29 5.68 0.38
N LEU A 137 1.01 6.79 0.68
CA LEU A 137 0.89 7.51 1.94
C LEU A 137 -0.55 7.96 2.19
N VAL A 138 -1.12 8.75 1.27
CA VAL A 138 -2.47 9.30 1.47
C VAL A 138 -3.51 8.19 1.56
N SER A 139 -3.46 7.17 0.70
CA SER A 139 -4.38 6.03 0.79
C SER A 139 -4.28 5.29 2.12
N VAL A 140 -3.08 5.04 2.64
CA VAL A 140 -2.89 4.37 3.94
C VAL A 140 -3.43 5.23 5.08
N PHE A 141 -3.11 6.52 5.10
CA PHE A 141 -3.60 7.43 6.14
C PHE A 141 -5.13 7.60 6.10
N THR A 142 -5.71 7.72 4.90
CA THR A 142 -7.16 7.78 4.74
C THR A 142 -7.81 6.51 5.27
N ALA A 143 -7.35 5.33 4.83
CA ALA A 143 -7.88 4.04 5.26
C ALA A 143 -7.80 3.87 6.79
N ALA A 144 -6.65 4.18 7.37
CA ALA A 144 -6.42 4.05 8.81
C ALA A 144 -7.28 5.01 9.65
N LYS A 145 -7.57 6.22 9.13
CA LYS A 145 -8.31 7.27 9.84
C LYS A 145 -9.82 7.08 9.79
N ILE A 146 -10.38 6.67 8.64
CA ILE A 146 -11.84 6.60 8.44
C ILE A 146 -12.40 5.17 8.52
N GLY A 147 -11.54 4.16 8.45
CA GLY A 147 -11.93 2.76 8.59
C GLY A 147 -12.24 2.40 10.04
N ASP A 148 -13.26 1.57 10.22
CA ASP A 148 -13.67 1.03 11.52
C ASP A 148 -12.59 0.11 12.10
N ASP A 149 -12.43 0.11 13.43
CA ASP A 149 -11.36 -0.64 14.09
C ASP A 149 -11.52 -2.16 13.90
N SER A 150 -12.77 -2.63 13.80
CA SER A 150 -13.10 -4.03 13.48
C SER A 150 -12.54 -4.54 12.15
N LEU A 151 -12.16 -3.64 11.24
CA LEU A 151 -11.51 -4.01 9.98
C LEU A 151 -10.03 -4.35 10.12
N PHE A 152 -9.40 -3.96 11.23
CA PHE A 152 -7.96 -4.04 11.44
C PHE A 152 -7.58 -4.92 12.65
N ASP A 153 -8.55 -5.28 13.48
CA ASP A 153 -8.38 -6.16 14.64
C ASP A 153 -8.38 -7.64 14.23
N THR A 154 -7.61 -7.98 13.19
CA THR A 154 -7.41 -9.39 12.83
C THR A 154 -6.31 -9.96 13.72
N PRO A 155 -6.57 -11.02 14.50
CA PRO A 155 -5.53 -11.66 15.29
C PRO A 155 -4.39 -12.13 14.36
N PRO A 156 -3.13 -12.04 14.80
CA PRO A 156 -1.99 -12.48 14.00
C PRO A 156 -2.20 -13.93 13.57
N GLN A 157 -2.24 -14.19 12.25
CA GLN A 157 -2.42 -15.55 11.72
C GLN A 157 -1.29 -16.51 12.14
N ASN A 158 -0.15 -15.99 12.59
CA ASN A 158 1.05 -16.77 12.87
C ASN A 158 1.19 -17.19 14.35
N ASP A 159 0.20 -16.98 15.21
CA ASP A 159 0.35 -17.18 16.67
C ASP A 159 -0.28 -18.49 17.20
N TYR A 160 -0.68 -19.40 16.32
CA TYR A 160 -1.44 -20.60 16.69
C TYR A 160 -0.61 -21.87 16.89
N SER A 161 0.71 -21.82 16.66
CA SER A 161 1.61 -22.94 16.93
C SER A 161 2.80 -22.48 17.75
N LYS A 162 2.82 -22.83 19.04
CA LYS A 162 4.05 -22.77 19.83
C LYS A 162 5.14 -23.54 19.05
N PRO A 163 6.31 -22.96 18.76
CA PRO A 163 7.38 -23.67 18.09
C PRO A 163 7.69 -24.97 18.83
N THR A 164 7.56 -26.11 18.14
CA THR A 164 7.88 -27.42 18.72
C THR A 164 9.40 -27.57 18.92
N GLU A 165 10.18 -26.83 18.15
CA GLU A 165 11.64 -26.79 18.23
C GLU A 165 12.12 -25.42 18.72
N LYS A 166 13.09 -25.43 19.62
CA LYS A 166 13.76 -24.22 20.10
C LYS A 166 14.60 -23.62 18.97
N THR A 167 14.56 -22.29 18.81
CA THR A 167 15.44 -21.63 17.83
C THR A 167 16.90 -21.74 18.25
N THR A 168 17.83 -21.64 17.29
CA THR A 168 19.27 -21.61 17.56
C THR A 168 19.68 -20.53 18.57
N GLU A 169 18.97 -19.40 18.58
CA GLU A 169 19.17 -18.32 19.56
C GLU A 169 18.72 -18.72 20.98
N GLN A 170 17.58 -19.41 21.10
CA GLN A 170 17.09 -19.97 22.37
C GLN A 170 18.00 -21.11 22.88
N LEU A 171 18.55 -21.92 21.98
CA LEU A 171 19.53 -22.96 22.32
C LEU A 171 20.85 -22.36 22.81
N LYS A 172 21.30 -21.26 22.17
CA LYS A 172 22.53 -20.54 22.55
C LYS A 172 22.41 -19.84 23.90
N GLY A 173 21.23 -19.30 24.23
CA GLY A 173 20.93 -18.75 25.57
C GLY A 173 20.76 -19.82 26.66
N SER A 174 20.41 -21.06 26.31
CA SER A 174 20.26 -22.17 27.26
C SER A 174 21.59 -22.84 27.64
N ASN A 175 22.62 -22.75 26.79
CA ASN A 175 23.94 -23.37 26.99
C ASN A 175 25.04 -22.39 27.43
N GLY A 176 24.75 -21.09 27.51
CA GLY A 176 25.71 -20.06 27.93
C GLY A 176 25.24 -19.37 29.20
N ASN A 177 26.10 -19.32 30.21
CA ASN A 177 25.89 -18.63 31.49
C ASN A 177 25.06 -17.33 31.36
N ASN A 178 23.94 -17.28 32.10
CA ASN A 178 23.23 -16.09 32.60
C ASN A 178 23.43 -14.78 31.82
N ILE A 179 22.89 -14.69 30.61
CA ILE A 179 22.51 -13.39 30.05
C ILE A 179 20.99 -13.36 30.00
N ARG A 180 20.39 -12.68 30.99
CA ARG A 180 18.93 -12.49 31.07
C ARG A 180 18.46 -11.77 29.80
N PRO A 181 17.41 -12.25 29.12
CA PRO A 181 16.78 -11.47 28.06
C PRO A 181 16.21 -10.18 28.66
N VAL A 182 16.41 -9.06 27.96
CA VAL A 182 16.04 -7.69 28.36
C VAL A 182 14.51 -7.45 28.35
N TYR A 183 13.70 -8.46 28.00
CA TYR A 183 12.25 -8.42 28.12
C TYR A 183 11.77 -9.51 29.08
N SER A 184 11.37 -9.11 30.29
CA SER A 184 10.85 -10.00 31.34
C SER A 184 9.41 -9.64 31.71
N ASP A 185 8.49 -9.66 30.75
CA ASP A 185 7.10 -9.32 31.02
C ASP A 185 6.19 -10.55 31.19
N VAL A 186 6.75 -11.76 31.16
CA VAL A 186 5.98 -12.99 31.43
C VAL A 186 6.37 -13.53 32.79
N ASN A 187 5.58 -13.17 33.81
CA ASN A 187 5.64 -13.74 35.14
C ASN A 187 5.21 -15.22 35.07
N PRO A 188 6.10 -16.19 35.33
CA PRO A 188 5.80 -17.62 35.21
C PRO A 188 4.95 -18.17 36.37
N ASN A 189 4.64 -17.37 37.39
CA ASN A 189 3.91 -17.83 38.59
C ASN A 189 2.40 -17.57 38.56
N ARG A 190 1.80 -17.32 37.39
CA ARG A 190 0.34 -17.20 37.31
C ARG A 190 -0.26 -18.61 37.21
N GLU A 191 -0.56 -19.19 38.37
CA GLU A 191 -1.34 -20.43 38.48
C GLU A 191 -2.64 -20.28 37.66
N GLU A 192 -2.79 -21.12 36.63
CA GLU A 192 -4.04 -21.28 35.91
C GLU A 192 -5.05 -21.94 36.85
N THR A 193 -5.96 -21.14 37.41
CA THR A 193 -7.16 -21.67 38.05
C THR A 193 -8.01 -22.38 37.01
N SER A 194 -7.96 -23.71 37.02
CA SER A 194 -8.82 -24.59 36.23
C SER A 194 -10.30 -24.37 36.60
N VAL A 195 -11.09 -23.87 35.66
CA VAL A 195 -12.56 -23.82 35.78
C VAL A 195 -13.10 -25.19 35.38
N PRO A 196 -13.88 -25.90 36.22
CA PRO A 196 -14.43 -27.20 35.86
C PRO A 196 -15.60 -27.01 34.88
N HIS A 197 -15.55 -27.74 33.77
CA HIS A 197 -16.71 -27.95 32.91
C HIS A 197 -17.79 -28.71 33.68
N GLN A 198 -18.96 -28.10 33.83
CA GLN A 198 -20.21 -28.82 34.08
C GLN A 198 -21.12 -28.66 32.85
N PHE A 199 -21.85 -29.76 32.62
CA PHE A 199 -22.68 -30.12 31.48
C PHE A 199 -23.70 -29.06 31.03
#